data_AF-A0A844DXU0-F1
#
_entry.id   AF-A0A844DXU0-F1
#
_cell.length_a   1.000
_cell.length_b   1.000
_cell.length_c   1.000
_cell.angle_alpha   90.00
_cell.angle_beta   90.00
_cell.angle_gamma   90.00
#
_symmetry.space_group_name_H-M   'P 1'
#
loop_
_entity.id
_entity.type
_entity.pdbx_description
1 polymer ?
#
loop_
_entity_poly.entity_id
_entity_poly.type
_entity_poly.pdbx_seq_one_letter_code
_entity_poly.pdbx_strand_id
1 'polypeptide(L)'
;MNKIIDEEYMNKTEFSKSFDESCASGDKLKVINLLVEHFQCDFEEAHHICEYFIDHTPLPSELTQQQIQKVNQEAQDLLGKPTCPICGSTNLTKISTMGKAAKVGFFGILGVGDLGKTWKCKHCGSKF
;
A
#
# COMPACT_ATOMS: atom_id res chain seq x y z
N MET A 1 19.10 -3.52 -11.07
CA MET A 1 19.20 -2.19 -11.73
C MET A 1 18.97 -1.07 -10.72
N ASN A 2 17.76 -0.91 -10.14
CA ASN A 2 17.45 0.19 -9.20
C ASN A 2 18.43 0.36 -8.03
N LYS A 3 18.82 -0.73 -7.33
CA LYS A 3 19.79 -0.64 -6.22
C LYS A 3 21.19 -0.15 -6.62
N ILE A 4 21.61 -0.44 -7.85
CA ILE A 4 22.95 -0.06 -8.34
C ILE A 4 22.97 1.43 -8.66
N ILE A 5 21.89 1.94 -9.27
CA ILE A 5 21.70 3.35 -9.58
C ILE A 5 21.62 4.18 -8.29
N ASP A 6 20.87 3.70 -7.28
CA ASP A 6 20.76 4.36 -5.98
C ASP A 6 22.10 4.41 -5.23
N GLU A 7 22.90 3.34 -5.29
CA GLU A 7 24.25 3.31 -4.69
C GLU A 7 25.22 4.24 -5.40
N GLU A 8 25.21 4.31 -6.73
CA GLU A 8 26.08 5.22 -7.49
C GLU A 8 25.71 6.70 -7.28
N TYR A 9 24.43 7.04 -7.21
CA TYR A 9 23.95 8.40 -6.92
C TYR A 9 24.37 8.86 -5.52
N MET A 10 24.26 7.97 -4.52
CA MET A 10 24.65 8.27 -3.14
C MET A 10 26.18 8.35 -2.96
N ASN A 11 26.96 7.75 -3.85
CA ASN A 11 28.42 7.74 -3.81
C ASN A 11 29.09 8.97 -4.49
N LYS A 12 28.33 9.89 -5.10
CA LYS A 12 28.84 11.12 -5.75
C LYS A 12 30.00 10.87 -6.71
N THR A 13 29.87 9.84 -7.52
CA THR A 13 30.88 9.47 -8.52
C THR A 13 31.02 10.58 -9.58
N GLU A 14 32.11 10.59 -10.34
CA GLU A 14 32.29 11.54 -11.47
C GLU A 14 31.14 11.44 -12.48
N PHE A 15 30.58 10.24 -12.63
CA PHE A 15 29.40 9.99 -13.46
C PHE A 15 28.18 10.77 -12.96
N SER A 16 27.84 10.71 -11.67
CA SER A 16 26.63 11.36 -11.14
C SER A 16 26.66 12.88 -11.33
N LYS A 17 27.83 13.51 -11.18
CA LYS A 17 28.00 14.96 -11.43
C LYS A 17 27.77 15.30 -12.90
N SER A 18 28.38 14.51 -13.80
CA SER A 18 28.25 14.72 -15.26
C SER A 18 26.82 14.45 -15.76
N PHE A 19 26.12 13.53 -15.10
CA PHE A 19 24.72 13.20 -15.34
C PHE A 19 23.82 14.36 -14.88
N ASP A 20 23.98 14.85 -13.65
CA ASP A 20 23.23 15.99 -13.12
C ASP A 20 23.42 17.25 -13.99
N GLU A 21 24.64 17.54 -14.43
CA GLU A 21 24.94 18.65 -15.34
C GLU A 21 24.23 18.50 -16.70
N SER A 22 24.19 17.29 -17.24
CA SER A 22 23.58 17.00 -18.54
C SER A 22 22.04 16.97 -18.47
N CYS A 23 21.48 16.56 -17.33
CA CYS A 23 20.05 16.69 -17.03
C CYS A 23 19.67 18.18 -16.88
N ALA A 24 20.50 18.99 -16.22
CA ALA A 24 20.27 20.43 -16.07
C ALA A 24 20.35 21.21 -17.40
N SER A 25 21.14 20.73 -18.37
CA SER A 25 21.21 21.33 -19.71
C SER A 25 20.04 20.95 -20.62
N GLY A 26 19.20 19.98 -20.23
CA GLY A 26 18.05 19.52 -21.01
C GLY A 26 18.39 18.73 -22.29
N ASP A 27 19.65 18.29 -22.43
CA ASP A 27 20.16 17.64 -23.64
C ASP A 27 19.91 16.11 -23.59
N LYS A 28 18.71 15.69 -24.01
CA LYS A 28 18.24 14.30 -23.89
C LYS A 28 19.17 13.25 -24.52
N LEU A 29 19.77 13.57 -25.68
CA LEU A 29 20.67 12.65 -26.39
C LEU A 29 21.97 12.38 -25.64
N LYS A 30 22.52 13.39 -24.97
CA LYS A 30 23.76 13.27 -24.20
C LYS A 30 23.54 12.42 -22.96
N VAL A 31 22.40 12.60 -22.29
CA VAL A 31 21.98 11.81 -21.12
C VAL A 31 21.79 10.34 -21.50
N ILE A 32 21.13 10.05 -22.61
CA ILE A 32 20.91 8.68 -23.09
C ILE A 32 22.24 7.99 -23.43
N ASN A 33 23.15 8.66 -24.15
CA ASN A 33 24.45 8.08 -24.48
C ASN A 33 25.28 7.76 -23.23
N LEU A 34 25.30 8.66 -22.24
CA LEU A 34 25.99 8.43 -20.96
C LEU A 34 25.41 7.22 -20.22
N LEU A 35 24.08 7.07 -20.21
CA LEU A 35 23.42 5.93 -19.57
C LEU A 35 23.73 4.60 -20.28
N VAL A 36 23.66 4.57 -21.60
CA VAL A 36 23.96 3.37 -22.41
C VAL A 36 25.41 2.95 -22.25
N GLU A 37 26.35 3.90 -22.27
CA GLU A 37 27.78 3.60 -22.14
C GLU A 37 28.15 3.10 -20.74
N HIS A 38 27.60 3.72 -19.70
CA HIS A 38 27.96 3.40 -18.31
C HIS A 38 27.25 2.14 -17.81
N PHE A 39 25.96 1.97 -18.12
CA PHE A 39 25.15 0.85 -17.61
C PHE A 39 24.99 -0.32 -18.59
N GLN A 40 25.47 -0.19 -19.84
CA GLN A 40 25.29 -1.22 -20.89
C GLN A 40 23.82 -1.64 -21.08
N CYS A 41 22.90 -0.68 -20.94
CA CYS A 41 21.47 -0.91 -21.06
C CYS A 41 20.96 -0.64 -22.48
N ASP A 42 19.74 -1.10 -22.77
CA ASP A 42 19.10 -0.86 -24.04
C ASP A 42 18.65 0.61 -24.18
N PHE A 43 18.64 1.12 -25.41
CA PHE A 43 18.28 2.51 -25.70
C PHE A 43 16.91 2.91 -25.14
N GLU A 44 15.95 1.97 -25.15
CA GLU A 44 14.59 2.19 -24.65
C GLU A 44 14.56 2.35 -23.12
N GLU A 45 15.38 1.58 -22.39
CA GLU A 45 15.54 1.72 -20.94
C GLU A 45 16.21 3.05 -20.61
N ALA A 46 17.27 3.42 -21.33
CA ALA A 46 17.96 4.70 -21.16
C ALA A 46 17.05 5.90 -21.47
N HIS A 47 16.16 5.78 -22.46
CA HIS A 47 15.17 6.80 -22.78
C HIS A 47 14.15 6.98 -21.66
N HIS A 48 13.58 5.91 -21.12
CA HIS A 48 12.64 5.99 -20.00
C HIS A 48 13.26 6.61 -18.74
N ILE A 49 14.52 6.28 -18.45
CA ILE A 49 15.27 6.90 -17.37
C ILE A 49 15.47 8.39 -17.64
N CYS A 50 15.86 8.77 -18.87
CA CYS A 50 16.01 10.16 -19.28
C CYS A 50 14.70 10.96 -19.14
N GLU A 51 13.56 10.40 -19.55
CA GLU A 51 12.25 11.03 -19.39
C GLU A 51 11.87 11.22 -17.90
N TYR A 52 12.16 10.22 -17.06
CA TYR A 52 11.92 10.33 -15.61
C TYR A 52 12.73 11.48 -14.97
N PHE A 53 14.02 11.60 -15.31
CA PHE A 53 14.89 12.61 -14.73
C PHE A 53 14.66 14.03 -15.27
N ILE A 54 14.26 14.18 -16.55
CA ILE A 54 14.05 15.50 -17.17
C ILE A 54 12.58 15.93 -17.12
N ASP A 55 11.65 15.05 -17.48
CA ASP A 55 10.24 15.38 -17.65
C ASP A 55 9.38 14.97 -16.43
N HIS A 56 9.98 14.37 -15.40
CA HIS A 56 9.31 13.83 -14.20
C HIS A 56 8.17 12.86 -14.52
N THR A 57 8.23 12.20 -15.67
CA THR A 57 7.25 11.19 -16.04
C THR A 57 7.46 9.95 -15.17
N PRO A 58 6.41 9.36 -14.60
CA PRO A 58 6.57 8.20 -13.74
C PRO A 58 7.13 7.02 -14.55
N LEU A 59 8.20 6.40 -14.03
CA LEU A 59 8.77 5.18 -14.61
C LEU A 59 7.68 4.12 -14.78
N PRO A 60 7.67 3.36 -15.89
CA PRO A 60 6.76 2.24 -16.07
C PRO A 60 7.02 1.23 -14.94
N SER A 61 6.12 1.21 -13.94
CA SER A 61 6.24 0.28 -12.83
C SER A 61 5.82 -1.11 -13.29
N GLU A 62 6.67 -2.11 -13.05
CA GLU A 62 6.40 -3.54 -13.25
C GLU A 62 5.06 -4.01 -12.64
N LEU A 63 4.56 -3.30 -11.61
CA LEU A 63 3.23 -3.52 -11.09
C LEU A 63 2.19 -2.83 -11.97
N THR A 64 1.38 -3.65 -12.65
CA THR A 64 0.18 -3.18 -13.33
C THR A 64 -0.77 -2.52 -12.33
N GLN A 65 -1.46 -1.45 -12.75
CA GLN A 65 -2.49 -0.78 -11.95
C GLN A 65 -3.53 -1.75 -11.38
N GLN A 66 -3.79 -2.85 -12.10
CA GLN A 66 -4.68 -3.93 -11.68
C GLN A 66 -4.17 -4.70 -10.44
N GLN A 67 -2.86 -4.96 -10.34
CA GLN A 67 -2.27 -5.62 -9.18
C GLN A 67 -2.33 -4.71 -7.94
N ILE A 68 -2.06 -3.42 -8.11
CA ILE A 68 -2.14 -2.43 -7.03
C ILE A 68 -3.57 -2.35 -6.49
N GLN A 69 -4.57 -2.34 -7.37
CA GLN A 69 -5.98 -2.32 -6.97
C GLN A 69 -6.37 -3.58 -6.17
N LYS A 70 -5.93 -4.78 -6.58
CA LYS A 70 -6.21 -6.01 -5.85
C LYS A 70 -5.63 -5.99 -4.43
N VAL A 71 -4.38 -5.57 -4.27
CA VAL A 71 -3.72 -5.47 -2.95
C VAL A 71 -4.43 -4.44 -2.07
N ASN A 72 -4.83 -3.30 -2.65
CA ASN A 72 -5.56 -2.27 -1.90
C ASN A 72 -6.96 -2.72 -1.48
N GLN A 73 -7.67 -3.49 -2.33
CA GLN A 73 -8.96 -4.09 -1.98
C GLN A 73 -8.81 -5.10 -0.84
N GLU A 74 -7.81 -5.97 -0.91
CA GLU A 74 -7.51 -6.93 0.17
C GLU A 74 -7.18 -6.20 1.49
N ALA A 75 -6.38 -5.13 1.44
CA ALA A 75 -6.09 -4.32 2.61
C ALA A 75 -7.34 -3.63 3.19
N GLN A 76 -8.25 -3.12 2.35
CA GLN A 76 -9.51 -2.55 2.79
C GLN A 76 -10.43 -3.61 3.43
N ASP A 77 -10.48 -4.82 2.89
CA ASP A 77 -11.27 -5.92 3.45
C ASP A 77 -10.73 -6.38 4.83
N LEU A 78 -9.42 -6.29 5.05
CA LEU A 78 -8.81 -6.58 6.35
C LEU A 78 -9.06 -5.45 7.36
N LEU A 79 -8.98 -4.19 6.94
CA LEU A 79 -9.19 -3.02 7.82
C LEU A 79 -10.66 -2.76 8.14
N GLY A 80 -11.58 -3.12 7.23
CA GLY A 80 -13.03 -2.89 7.39
C GLY A 80 -13.75 -3.91 8.27
N LYS A 81 -13.11 -5.01 8.66
CA LYS A 81 -13.73 -6.04 9.51
C LYS A 81 -13.62 -5.63 10.99
N PRO A 82 -14.74 -5.62 11.73
CA PRO A 82 -14.68 -5.38 13.17
C PRO A 82 -13.85 -6.50 13.83
N THR A 83 -12.88 -6.10 14.64
CA THR A 83 -12.07 -7.00 15.48
C THR A 83 -12.57 -6.93 16.92
N CYS A 84 -12.42 -8.02 17.67
CA CYS A 84 -12.70 -7.99 19.10
C CYS A 84 -11.70 -7.05 19.82
N PRO A 85 -12.16 -6.02 20.56
CA PRO A 85 -11.26 -5.12 21.28
C PRO A 85 -10.57 -5.78 22.49
N ILE A 86 -11.03 -6.97 22.91
CA ILE A 86 -10.49 -7.68 24.08
C ILE A 86 -9.40 -8.68 23.68
N CYS A 87 -9.58 -9.41 22.57
CA CYS A 87 -8.67 -10.48 22.16
C CYS A 87 -8.14 -10.36 20.72
N GLY A 88 -8.50 -9.30 19.99
CA GLY A 88 -8.09 -9.08 18.60
C GLY A 88 -8.72 -10.04 17.57
N SER A 89 -9.53 -11.01 18.00
CA SER A 89 -10.11 -12.00 17.10
C SER A 89 -11.10 -11.37 16.10
N THR A 90 -10.97 -11.74 14.83
CA THR A 90 -11.94 -11.46 13.74
C THR A 90 -13.14 -12.41 13.74
N ASN A 91 -13.14 -13.43 14.62
CA ASN A 91 -14.23 -14.41 14.73
C ASN A 91 -15.38 -13.83 15.57
N LEU A 92 -16.16 -12.97 14.92
CA LEU A 92 -17.31 -12.29 15.50
C LEU A 92 -18.62 -12.84 14.93
N THR A 93 -19.68 -12.80 15.73
CA THR A 93 -21.04 -13.11 15.31
C THR A 93 -21.94 -11.95 15.70
N LYS A 94 -22.75 -11.49 14.74
CA LYS A 94 -23.70 -10.40 14.97
C LYS A 94 -24.78 -10.87 15.96
N ILE A 95 -25.01 -10.08 17.00
CA ILE A 95 -26.07 -10.35 17.97
C ILE A 95 -27.38 -9.91 17.34
N SER A 96 -28.20 -10.87 16.93
CA SER A 96 -29.50 -10.60 16.32
C SER A 96 -30.41 -9.81 17.26
N THR A 97 -31.05 -8.77 16.73
CA THR A 97 -32.03 -7.93 17.43
C THR A 97 -33.18 -8.74 18.02
N MET A 98 -33.58 -9.84 17.38
CA MET A 98 -34.58 -10.77 17.90
C MET A 98 -34.15 -11.42 19.22
N GLY A 99 -32.87 -11.80 19.34
CA GLY A 99 -32.33 -12.39 20.58
C GLY A 99 -32.24 -11.38 21.73
N LYS A 100 -32.07 -10.09 21.42
CA LYS A 100 -32.13 -9.00 22.41
C LYS A 100 -33.57 -8.75 22.87
N ALA A 101 -34.51 -8.66 21.94
CA ALA A 101 -35.92 -8.44 22.23
C ALA A 101 -36.52 -9.58 23.06
N ALA A 102 -36.17 -10.83 22.75
CA ALA A 102 -36.59 -12.00 23.52
C ALA A 102 -36.10 -11.95 24.97
N LYS A 103 -34.83 -11.56 25.20
CA LYS A 103 -34.28 -11.44 26.56
C LYS A 103 -34.92 -10.32 27.38
N VAL A 104 -35.18 -9.17 26.77
CA VAL A 104 -35.89 -8.06 27.45
C VAL A 104 -37.34 -8.44 27.73
N GLY A 105 -37.99 -9.14 26.80
CA GLY A 105 -39.35 -9.65 27.01
C GLY A 105 -39.44 -10.68 28.14
N PHE A 106 -38.44 -11.55 28.29
CA PHE A 106 -38.45 -12.60 29.32
C PHE A 106 -37.93 -12.15 30.70
N PHE A 107 -36.94 -11.26 30.74
CA PHE A 107 -36.28 -10.82 31.99
C PHE A 107 -36.58 -9.36 32.36
N GLY A 108 -37.46 -8.67 31.65
CA GLY A 108 -37.80 -7.26 31.90
C GLY A 108 -36.57 -6.36 31.90
N ILE A 109 -36.48 -5.47 32.90
CA ILE A 109 -35.37 -4.51 33.06
C ILE A 109 -34.00 -5.22 33.23
N LEU A 110 -33.97 -6.46 33.74
CA LEU A 110 -32.74 -7.23 33.88
C LEU A 110 -32.19 -7.73 32.53
N GLY A 111 -33.01 -7.74 31.47
CA GLY A 111 -32.61 -8.07 30.10
C GLY A 111 -31.90 -6.94 29.34
N VAL A 112 -31.85 -5.73 29.92
CA VAL A 112 -31.34 -4.49 29.29
C VAL A 112 -29.81 -4.49 29.12
N GLY A 113 -29.06 -5.32 29.84
CA GLY A 113 -27.59 -5.31 29.84
C GLY A 113 -26.91 -5.60 28.48
N ASP A 114 -27.67 -6.16 27.52
CA ASP A 114 -27.21 -6.44 26.14
C ASP A 114 -27.71 -5.38 25.12
N LEU A 115 -28.48 -4.37 25.54
CA LEU A 115 -29.01 -3.31 24.68
C LEU A 115 -27.90 -2.30 24.34
N GLY A 116 -27.34 -2.42 23.14
CA GLY A 116 -26.29 -1.55 22.60
C GLY A 116 -25.15 -2.33 21.93
N LYS A 117 -24.95 -3.58 22.33
CA LYS A 117 -23.83 -4.42 21.84
C LYS A 117 -24.19 -5.10 20.53
N THR A 118 -23.42 -4.91 19.47
CA THR A 118 -23.76 -5.41 18.12
C THR A 118 -23.09 -6.74 17.79
N TRP A 119 -21.94 -7.03 18.39
CA TRP A 119 -21.09 -8.17 18.08
C TRP A 119 -20.79 -9.01 19.32
N LYS A 120 -20.73 -10.33 19.13
CA LYS A 120 -20.24 -11.29 20.11
C LYS A 120 -19.00 -11.97 19.53
N CYS A 121 -17.89 -11.91 20.23
CA CYS A 121 -16.70 -12.68 19.89
C CYS A 121 -16.91 -14.16 20.24
N LYS A 122 -16.67 -15.05 19.28
CA LYS A 122 -16.71 -16.51 19.51
C LYS A 122 -15.46 -17.05 20.21
N HIS A 123 -14.34 -16.32 20.11
CA HIS A 123 -13.08 -16.72 20.71
C HIS A 123 -13.05 -16.47 22.23
N CYS A 124 -13.33 -15.24 22.68
CA CYS A 124 -13.33 -14.90 24.11
C CYS A 124 -14.73 -14.77 24.74
N GLY A 125 -15.80 -14.87 23.96
CA GLY A 125 -17.18 -14.74 24.45
C GLY A 125 -17.65 -13.31 24.75
N SER A 126 -16.77 -12.31 24.64
CA SER A 126 -17.11 -10.91 24.92
C SER A 126 -18.16 -10.37 23.96
N LYS A 127 -19.04 -9.51 24.44
CA LYS A 127 -20.02 -8.77 23.62
C LYS A 127 -19.67 -7.28 23.62
N PHE A 128 -19.73 -6.63 22.46
CA PHE A 128 -19.49 -5.19 22.29
C PHE A 128 -20.32 -4.61 21.13
#